data_AF-M2YKT5-F1
#
_entry.id   AF-M2YKT5-F1
#
_cell.length_a   1.000
_cell.length_b   1.000
_cell.length_c   1.000
_cell.angle_alpha   90.00
_cell.angle_beta   90.00
_cell.angle_gamma   90.00
#
_symmetry.space_group_name_H-M   'P 1'
#
loop_
_entity.id
_entity.type
_entity.pdbx_description
1 polymer ?
#
loop_
_entity_poly.entity_id
_entity_poly.type
_entity_poly.pdbx_seq_one_letter_code
_entity_poly.pdbx_strand_id
1 'polypeptide(L)'
;MAPFSKKRKLVDRTVEELKFDNSARDEYLTGFSKRKAARKEAAKEAAIKRDKEEKVRERKQLREQRKEDLESHVAAVNDELRKQNAILNGEEDVDDFSGFEDSTPTLAPAAKEHQEELPDDAEYIDEDRYTTVTVEAMDDGKEEEFDKEEETAKYATKAQIDKKPLRKKRPWDKGGADKVKMKKKKFRYETKAERAVTRQKQKSQNKKFAKARREG
;
A
#
# COMPACT_ATOMS: atom_id res chain seq x y z
N MET A 1 -37.75 -9.27 -8.07
CA MET A 1 -37.63 -9.36 -6.59
C MET A 1 -36.30 -10.03 -6.29
N ALA A 2 -35.35 -9.34 -5.63
CA ALA A 2 -34.01 -9.91 -5.41
C ALA A 2 -34.09 -11.07 -4.39
N PRO A 3 -33.36 -12.18 -4.58
CA PRO A 3 -33.44 -13.33 -3.69
C PRO A 3 -32.91 -12.98 -2.30
N PHE A 4 -33.58 -13.46 -1.26
CA PHE A 4 -33.14 -13.32 0.13
C PHE A 4 -31.75 -13.93 0.29
N SER A 5 -30.77 -13.11 0.71
CA SER A 5 -29.42 -13.60 0.96
C SER A 5 -29.43 -14.59 2.12
N LYS A 6 -28.83 -15.75 1.88
CA LYS A 6 -28.71 -16.84 2.86
C LYS A 6 -27.98 -16.29 4.09
N LYS A 7 -28.65 -16.24 5.24
CA LYS A 7 -28.03 -15.78 6.50
C LYS A 7 -26.82 -16.67 6.77
N ARG A 8 -25.63 -16.08 6.90
CA ARG A 8 -24.41 -16.80 7.26
C ARG A 8 -24.68 -17.53 8.57
N LYS A 9 -24.60 -18.87 8.58
CA LYS A 9 -24.62 -19.65 9.82
C LYS A 9 -23.46 -19.13 10.66
N LEU A 10 -23.78 -18.55 11.82
CA LEU A 10 -22.76 -18.21 12.81
C LEU A 10 -22.14 -19.55 13.21
N VAL A 11 -20.85 -19.74 12.95
CA VAL A 11 -20.14 -20.92 13.42
C VAL A 11 -20.40 -21.02 14.92
N ASP A 12 -20.86 -22.18 15.38
CA ASP A 12 -21.27 -22.45 16.76
C ASP A 12 -20.09 -22.21 17.71
N ARG A 13 -19.89 -20.94 18.07
CA ARG A 13 -19.02 -20.51 19.16
C ARG A 13 -19.84 -20.47 20.44
N THR A 14 -20.57 -21.55 20.70
CA THR A 14 -21.17 -21.80 22.01
C THR A 14 -20.02 -22.17 22.93
N VAL A 15 -19.43 -21.16 23.57
CA VAL A 15 -18.43 -21.39 24.61
C VAL A 15 -19.17 -22.08 25.76
N GLU A 16 -18.74 -23.29 26.12
CA GLU A 16 -19.41 -24.15 27.11
C GLU A 16 -19.46 -23.49 28.51
N GLU A 17 -18.44 -22.67 28.84
CA GLU A 17 -18.36 -21.96 30.11
C GLU A 17 -17.94 -20.50 29.92
N LEU A 18 -18.74 -19.57 30.45
CA LEU A 18 -18.44 -18.13 30.49
C LEU A 18 -18.00 -17.75 31.91
N LYS A 19 -16.69 -17.59 32.12
CA LYS A 19 -16.17 -17.00 33.37
C LYS A 19 -16.39 -15.49 33.34
N PHE A 20 -17.18 -15.00 34.29
CA PHE A 20 -17.50 -13.59 34.41
C PHE A 20 -16.64 -12.92 35.47
N ASP A 21 -15.68 -12.12 35.03
CA ASP A 21 -14.85 -11.31 35.91
C ASP A 21 -15.44 -9.90 36.02
N ASN A 22 -15.86 -9.52 37.23
CA ASN A 22 -16.43 -8.21 37.50
C ASN A 22 -15.41 -7.08 37.26
N SER A 23 -14.13 -7.32 37.50
CA SER A 23 -13.08 -6.32 37.28
C SER A 23 -12.92 -6.00 35.79
N ALA A 24 -12.85 -7.04 34.95
CA ALA A 24 -12.82 -6.91 33.50
C ALA A 24 -14.11 -6.26 32.95
N ARG A 25 -15.26 -6.53 33.58
CA ARG A 25 -16.52 -5.86 33.22
C ARG A 25 -16.46 -4.37 33.51
N ASP A 26 -15.94 -3.97 34.67
CA ASP A 26 -15.87 -2.56 35.06
C ASP A 26 -14.87 -1.79 34.19
N GLU A 27 -13.72 -2.38 33.87
CA GLU A 27 -12.79 -1.87 32.86
C GLU A 27 -13.44 -1.79 31.46
N TYR A 28 -14.27 -2.77 31.11
CA TYR A 28 -15.03 -2.72 29.87
C TYR A 28 -16.10 -1.63 29.91
N LEU A 29 -16.79 -1.36 31.01
CA LEU A 29 -17.80 -0.30 31.03
C LEU A 29 -17.16 1.10 31.00
N THR A 30 -16.08 1.30 31.75
CA THR A 30 -15.42 2.62 31.91
C THR A 30 -14.37 2.91 30.84
N GLY A 31 -13.68 1.88 30.31
CA GLY A 31 -12.56 1.99 29.38
C GLY A 31 -12.93 2.23 27.91
N PHE A 32 -14.10 2.81 27.61
CA PHE A 32 -14.58 2.93 26.22
C PHE A 32 -13.64 3.74 25.32
N SER A 33 -13.01 4.78 25.86
CA SER A 33 -11.99 5.58 25.16
C SER A 33 -10.76 4.74 24.82
N LYS A 34 -10.24 3.96 25.80
CA LYS A 34 -9.11 3.04 25.60
C LYS A 34 -9.42 2.00 24.53
N ARG A 35 -10.61 1.38 24.57
CA ARG A 35 -11.02 0.42 23.51
C ARG A 35 -11.23 1.05 22.15
N LYS A 36 -11.68 2.30 22.11
CA LYS A 36 -11.81 3.03 20.84
C LYS A 36 -10.44 3.36 20.25
N ALA A 37 -9.46 3.71 21.10
CA ALA A 37 -8.07 3.87 20.69
C ALA A 37 -7.48 2.54 20.21
N ALA A 38 -7.59 1.47 21.00
CA ALA A 38 -7.12 0.13 20.64
C ALA A 38 -7.72 -0.37 19.32
N ARG A 39 -9.01 -0.14 19.07
CA ARG A 39 -9.64 -0.48 17.77
C ARG A 39 -9.04 0.30 16.60
N LYS A 40 -8.69 1.58 16.81
CA LYS A 40 -8.04 2.37 15.77
C LYS A 40 -6.61 1.88 15.52
N GLU A 41 -5.86 1.60 16.58
CA GLU A 41 -4.50 1.05 16.46
C GLU A 41 -4.51 -0.32 15.79
N ALA A 42 -5.36 -1.25 16.22
CA ALA A 42 -5.51 -2.56 15.58
C ALA A 42 -5.89 -2.45 14.08
N ALA A 43 -6.73 -1.47 13.71
CA ALA A 43 -7.06 -1.23 12.31
C ALA A 43 -5.85 -0.69 11.51
N LYS A 44 -5.03 0.18 12.11
CA LYS A 44 -3.79 0.66 11.49
C LYS A 44 -2.76 -0.46 11.37
N GLU A 45 -2.56 -1.25 12.42
CA GLU A 45 -1.64 -2.39 12.43
C GLU A 45 -2.03 -3.43 11.38
N ALA A 46 -3.33 -3.73 11.25
CA ALA A 46 -3.82 -4.63 10.21
C ALA A 46 -3.56 -4.09 8.80
N ALA A 47 -3.72 -2.78 8.58
CA ALA A 47 -3.38 -2.14 7.31
C ALA A 47 -1.88 -2.23 7.03
N ILE A 48 -1.03 -1.87 8.00
CA ILE A 48 0.42 -1.97 7.88
C ILE A 48 0.86 -3.41 7.59
N LYS A 49 0.25 -4.40 8.23
CA LYS A 49 0.54 -5.81 7.98
C LYS A 49 0.17 -6.22 6.55
N ARG A 50 -1.01 -5.81 6.07
CA ARG A 50 -1.44 -6.03 4.67
C ARG A 50 -0.47 -5.40 3.68
N ASP A 51 -0.10 -4.13 3.88
CA ASP A 51 0.81 -3.41 2.99
C ASP A 51 2.19 -4.07 2.92
N LYS A 52 2.70 -4.59 4.05
CA LYS A 52 3.96 -5.33 4.09
C LYS A 52 3.85 -6.66 3.33
N GLU A 53 2.78 -7.41 3.54
CA GLU A 53 2.53 -8.67 2.84
C GLU A 53 2.40 -8.45 1.32
N GLU A 54 1.72 -7.39 0.89
CA GLU A 54 1.57 -7.01 -0.51
C GLU A 54 2.92 -6.65 -1.14
N LYS A 55 3.73 -5.80 -0.49
CA LYS A 55 5.09 -5.47 -0.97
C LYS A 55 5.99 -6.70 -1.09
N VAL A 56 5.90 -7.65 -0.16
CA VAL A 56 6.69 -8.89 -0.24
C VAL A 56 6.22 -9.75 -1.42
N ARG A 57 4.91 -9.84 -1.66
CA ARG A 57 4.36 -10.56 -2.82
C ARG A 57 4.77 -9.90 -4.14
N GLU A 58 4.70 -8.58 -4.24
CA GLU A 58 5.14 -7.83 -5.42
C GLU A 58 6.62 -8.07 -5.72
N ARG A 59 7.48 -8.02 -4.70
CA ARG A 59 8.91 -8.32 -4.86
C ARG A 59 9.15 -9.75 -5.30
N LYS A 60 8.38 -10.71 -4.77
CA LYS A 60 8.48 -12.12 -5.18
C LYS A 60 8.06 -12.30 -6.63
N GLN A 61 6.94 -11.72 -7.05
CA GLN A 61 6.46 -11.75 -8.44
C GLN A 61 7.49 -11.14 -9.39
N LEU A 62 8.11 -10.02 -9.02
CA LEU A 62 9.12 -9.37 -9.85
C LEU A 62 10.41 -10.19 -9.97
N ARG A 63 10.77 -10.95 -8.94
CA ARG A 63 11.89 -11.91 -9.01
C ARG A 63 11.54 -13.11 -9.88
N GLU A 64 10.31 -13.62 -9.78
CA GLU A 64 9.82 -14.72 -10.61
C GLU A 64 9.79 -14.31 -12.08
N GLN A 65 9.26 -13.13 -12.40
CA GLN A 65 9.28 -12.57 -13.76
C GLN A 65 10.70 -12.46 -14.32
N ARG A 66 11.64 -11.88 -13.53
CA ARG A 66 13.05 -11.80 -13.97
C ARG A 66 13.67 -13.17 -14.20
N LYS A 67 13.30 -14.17 -13.40
CA LYS A 67 13.80 -15.53 -13.55
C LYS A 67 13.24 -16.17 -14.83
N GLU A 68 11.94 -16.03 -15.08
CA GLU A 68 11.30 -16.50 -16.31
C GLU A 68 11.90 -15.81 -17.56
N ASP A 69 12.14 -14.50 -17.51
CA ASP A 69 12.78 -13.74 -18.58
C ASP A 69 14.20 -14.27 -18.86
N LEU A 70 15.00 -14.51 -17.82
CA LEU A 70 16.34 -15.09 -17.95
C LEU A 70 16.31 -16.51 -18.51
N GLU A 71 15.41 -17.37 -18.03
CA GLU A 71 15.25 -18.74 -18.53
C GLU A 71 14.83 -18.75 -20.01
N SER A 72 13.89 -17.88 -20.40
CA SER A 72 13.47 -17.75 -21.80
C SER A 72 14.59 -17.25 -22.70
N HIS A 73 15.41 -16.30 -22.22
CA HIS A 73 16.54 -15.79 -22.96
C HIS A 73 17.63 -16.85 -23.13
N VAL A 74 17.97 -17.59 -22.07
CA VAL A 74 18.94 -18.70 -22.15
C VAL A 74 18.44 -19.80 -23.09
N ALA A 75 17.15 -20.14 -23.04
CA ALA A 75 16.55 -21.10 -23.97
C ALA A 75 16.68 -20.62 -25.43
N ALA A 76 16.34 -19.35 -25.70
CA ALA A 76 16.45 -18.76 -27.03
C ALA A 76 17.91 -18.77 -27.55
N VAL A 77 18.88 -18.40 -26.71
CA VAL A 77 20.31 -18.45 -27.07
C VAL A 77 20.76 -19.87 -27.33
N ASN A 78 20.37 -20.84 -26.49
CA ASN A 78 20.71 -22.25 -26.69
C ASN A 78 20.11 -22.80 -28.00
N ASP A 79 18.89 -22.41 -28.35
CA ASP A 79 18.25 -22.82 -29.60
C ASP A 79 18.94 -22.20 -30.81
N GLU A 80 19.38 -20.95 -30.72
CA GLU A 80 20.17 -20.30 -31.77
C GLU A 80 21.56 -20.94 -31.93
N LEU A 81 22.25 -21.25 -30.82
CA LEU A 81 23.51 -22.00 -30.86
C LEU A 81 23.33 -23.39 -31.46
N ARG A 82 22.23 -24.10 -31.13
CA ARG A 82 21.90 -25.39 -31.75
C ARG A 82 21.70 -25.26 -33.26
N LYS A 83 20.97 -24.24 -33.72
CA LYS A 83 20.78 -23.96 -35.15
C LYS A 83 22.11 -23.63 -35.84
N GLN A 84 22.96 -22.81 -35.23
CA GLN A 84 24.28 -22.47 -35.77
C GLN A 84 25.20 -23.69 -35.84
N ASN A 85 25.20 -24.53 -34.80
CA ASN A 85 25.96 -25.78 -34.78
C ASN A 85 25.45 -26.77 -35.84
N ALA A 86 24.13 -26.88 -36.05
CA ALA A 86 23.56 -27.71 -37.11
C ALA A 86 23.98 -27.23 -38.52
N ILE A 87 24.01 -25.90 -38.74
CA ILE A 87 24.48 -25.30 -40.01
C ILE A 87 25.99 -25.54 -40.20
N LEU A 88 26.80 -25.40 -39.14
CA LEU A 88 28.26 -25.59 -39.20
C LEU A 88 28.65 -27.05 -39.38
N ASN A 89 27.92 -27.99 -38.78
CA ASN A 89 28.17 -29.43 -38.92
C ASN A 89 27.57 -30.04 -40.20
N GLY A 90 26.90 -29.24 -41.04
CA GLY A 90 26.51 -29.65 -42.40
C GLY A 90 25.46 -30.76 -42.46
N GLU A 91 24.51 -30.77 -41.53
CA GLU A 91 23.42 -31.76 -41.53
C GLU A 91 22.15 -31.10 -42.11
N GLU A 92 21.94 -31.34 -43.40
CA GLU A 92 20.68 -31.08 -44.09
C GLU A 92 19.61 -32.04 -43.54
N ASP A 93 18.60 -31.46 -42.91
CA ASP A 93 17.26 -31.99 -42.60
C ASP A 93 17.05 -33.50 -42.84
N VAL A 94 17.11 -34.29 -41.78
CA VAL A 94 16.49 -35.62 -41.72
C VAL A 94 15.62 -35.69 -40.46
N ASP A 95 14.33 -35.41 -40.66
CA ASP A 95 13.25 -35.97 -39.86
C ASP A 95 13.54 -37.47 -39.60
N ASP A 96 13.75 -37.85 -38.33
CA ASP A 96 13.48 -39.15 -37.70
C ASP A 96 14.56 -39.58 -36.68
N PHE A 97 14.44 -39.13 -35.43
CA PHE A 97 14.94 -39.94 -34.32
C PHE A 97 14.00 -39.90 -33.13
N SER A 98 12.86 -40.58 -33.30
CA SER A 98 12.09 -41.10 -32.19
C SER A 98 12.74 -42.39 -31.69
N GLY A 99 13.29 -42.37 -30.46
CA GLY A 99 13.65 -43.59 -29.73
C GLY A 99 15.10 -43.66 -29.24
N PHE A 100 15.32 -43.21 -28.01
CA PHE A 100 16.12 -44.02 -27.11
C PHE A 100 15.60 -43.93 -25.68
N GLU A 101 15.09 -45.06 -25.26
CA GLU A 101 14.55 -45.43 -23.97
C GLU A 101 15.69 -45.66 -22.97
N ASP A 102 15.48 -45.16 -21.75
CA ASP A 102 15.96 -45.70 -20.47
C ASP A 102 17.44 -46.16 -20.33
N SER A 103 18.24 -45.32 -19.67
CA SER A 103 19.42 -45.77 -18.92
C SER A 103 19.67 -44.83 -17.75
N THR A 104 19.22 -45.27 -16.58
CA THR A 104 19.34 -44.67 -15.25
C THR A 104 20.80 -44.39 -14.80
N PRO A 105 21.01 -43.56 -13.75
CA PRO A 105 22.17 -42.70 -13.57
C PRO A 105 23.29 -43.36 -12.77
N THR A 106 24.55 -43.16 -13.19
CA THR A 106 25.72 -43.54 -12.39
C THR A 106 26.40 -42.30 -11.83
N LEU A 107 26.33 -42.19 -10.50
CA LEU A 107 27.05 -41.25 -9.64
C LEU A 107 28.58 -41.35 -9.83
N ALA A 108 29.26 -40.22 -9.99
CA ALA A 108 30.60 -40.01 -9.43
C ALA A 108 30.89 -38.50 -9.26
N PRO A 109 31.24 -38.04 -8.04
CA PRO A 109 31.51 -36.64 -7.73
C PRO A 109 33.02 -36.33 -7.80
N ALA A 110 33.42 -35.32 -8.57
CA ALA A 110 34.72 -34.66 -8.49
C ALA A 110 34.59 -33.25 -9.08
N ALA A 111 34.40 -32.22 -8.26
CA ALA A 111 35.49 -31.42 -7.70
C ALA A 111 36.34 -30.73 -8.78
N LYS A 112 35.94 -29.51 -9.15
CA LYS A 112 36.81 -28.33 -9.24
C LYS A 112 35.94 -27.09 -9.45
N GLU A 113 35.66 -26.42 -8.34
CA GLU A 113 35.23 -25.02 -8.30
C GLU A 113 36.29 -24.19 -9.04
N HIS A 114 35.93 -23.68 -10.21
CA HIS A 114 36.62 -22.54 -10.79
C HIS A 114 35.82 -21.31 -10.36
N GLN A 115 36.11 -20.81 -9.16
CA GLN A 115 35.64 -19.50 -8.73
C GLN A 115 36.45 -18.48 -9.54
N GLU A 116 35.89 -17.99 -10.64
CA GLU A 116 36.37 -16.76 -11.26
C GLU A 116 36.04 -15.62 -10.30
N GLU A 117 37.06 -15.12 -9.60
CA GLU A 117 37.01 -13.88 -8.85
C GLU A 117 36.74 -12.75 -9.85
N LEU A 118 35.47 -12.33 -9.91
CA LEU A 118 35.09 -11.10 -10.58
C LEU A 118 35.81 -9.93 -9.89
N PRO A 119 36.41 -8.99 -10.64
CA PRO A 119 37.10 -7.85 -10.06
C PRO A 119 36.14 -7.05 -9.18
N ASP A 120 36.64 -6.71 -7.98
CA ASP A 120 35.95 -5.98 -6.93
C ASP A 120 35.14 -4.81 -7.47
N ASP A 121 33.94 -4.63 -6.91
CA ASP A 121 33.02 -3.53 -7.14
C ASP A 121 33.77 -2.20 -7.22
N ALA A 122 34.00 -1.70 -8.43
CA ALA A 122 34.49 -0.35 -8.65
C ALA A 122 33.38 0.62 -8.23
N GLU A 123 33.41 1.02 -6.96
CA GLU A 123 32.59 2.09 -6.41
C GLU A 123 32.85 3.37 -7.20
N TYR A 124 31.98 3.64 -8.18
CA TYR A 124 32.00 4.90 -8.91
C TYR A 124 31.46 6.00 -7.98
N ILE A 125 32.38 6.64 -7.26
CA ILE A 125 32.10 7.87 -6.54
C ILE A 125 32.01 8.96 -7.62
N ASP A 126 30.79 9.39 -7.95
CA ASP A 126 30.59 10.57 -8.80
C ASP A 126 31.32 11.77 -8.14
N GLU A 127 32.40 12.24 -8.78
CA GLU A 127 33.20 13.39 -8.35
C GLU A 127 32.37 14.69 -8.21
N ASP A 128 31.14 14.71 -8.72
CA ASP A 128 30.22 15.85 -8.69
C ASP A 128 29.25 15.87 -7.49
N ARG A 129 29.30 14.89 -6.56
CA ARG A 129 28.43 14.86 -5.36
C ARG A 129 29.21 14.87 -4.05
N TYR A 130 30.04 15.89 -3.82
CA TYR A 130 30.53 16.16 -2.46
C TYR A 130 29.43 16.81 -1.60
N THR A 131 28.72 16.00 -0.80
CA THR A 131 27.99 16.51 0.37
C THR A 131 28.93 16.48 1.57
N THR A 132 29.40 17.64 2.02
CA THR A 132 30.19 17.72 3.25
C THR A 132 29.28 17.54 4.46
N VAL A 133 29.46 16.43 5.18
CA VAL A 133 28.81 16.19 6.47
C VAL A 133 29.72 16.75 7.56
N THR A 134 29.33 17.89 8.15
CA THR A 134 30.00 18.44 9.33
C THR A 134 29.36 17.84 10.58
N VAL A 135 30.13 17.05 11.33
CA VAL A 135 29.72 16.55 12.64
C VAL A 135 30.10 17.60 13.68
N GLU A 136 29.13 18.37 14.14
CA GLU A 136 29.28 19.19 15.35
C GLU A 136 29.05 18.30 16.58
N ALA A 137 29.97 18.36 17.54
CA ALA A 137 29.78 17.69 18.82
C ALA A 137 28.60 18.36 19.54
N MET A 138 27.52 17.61 19.78
CA MET A 138 26.47 18.02 20.71
C MET A 138 27.10 18.14 22.10
N ASP A 139 27.09 19.35 22.65
CA ASP A 139 27.46 19.62 24.03
C ASP A 139 26.28 19.20 24.92
N ASP A 140 26.38 18.00 25.53
CA ASP A 140 25.34 17.37 26.35
C ASP A 140 25.15 18.05 27.72
N GLY A 141 25.37 19.37 27.81
CA GLY A 141 25.50 20.10 29.09
C GLY A 141 24.56 21.29 29.28
N LYS A 142 23.72 21.66 28.31
CA LYS A 142 22.84 22.84 28.44
C LYS A 142 21.38 22.51 28.18
N GLU A 143 20.67 22.18 29.26
CA GLU A 143 19.22 22.29 29.33
C GLU A 143 18.84 23.78 29.14
N GLU A 144 18.65 24.21 27.90
CA GLU A 144 17.92 25.45 27.63
C GLU A 144 16.42 25.17 27.67
N GLU A 145 15.85 25.53 28.81
CA GLU A 145 14.44 25.73 29.06
C GLU A 145 13.86 26.71 28.02
N PHE A 146 13.32 26.17 26.92
CA PHE A 146 12.49 26.93 26.00
C PHE A 146 11.10 27.10 26.60
N ASP A 147 10.88 28.26 27.22
CA ASP A 147 9.58 28.79 27.60
C ASP A 147 8.58 28.66 26.44
N LYS A 148 7.58 27.78 26.62
CA LYS A 148 6.39 27.67 25.77
C LYS A 148 5.17 28.22 26.48
N GLU A 149 5.32 29.36 27.13
CA GLU A 149 4.21 30.22 27.52
C GLU A 149 4.03 31.27 26.43
N GLU A 150 3.14 31.01 25.47
CA GLU A 150 2.33 31.97 24.70
C GLU A 150 1.78 31.32 23.40
N GLU A 151 0.98 30.27 23.51
CA GLU A 151 0.04 29.93 22.41
C GLU A 151 -1.22 29.13 22.85
N THR A 152 -1.58 29.15 24.14
CA THR A 152 -2.79 28.48 24.66
C THR A 152 -3.94 29.44 24.98
N ALA A 153 -3.90 30.67 24.45
CA ALA A 153 -4.91 31.70 24.71
C ALA A 153 -5.70 32.07 23.44
N LYS A 154 -6.43 31.13 22.84
CA LYS A 154 -7.61 31.36 21.97
C LYS A 154 -8.30 30.02 21.73
N TYR A 155 -9.62 29.97 21.94
CA TYR A 155 -10.54 28.83 21.75
C TYR A 155 -10.80 27.90 22.94
N ALA A 156 -10.92 28.48 24.14
CA ALA A 156 -11.66 27.89 25.25
C ALA A 156 -12.85 28.78 25.65
N THR A 157 -13.88 28.90 24.81
CA THR A 157 -15.23 29.31 25.27
C THR A 157 -16.33 28.77 24.34
N LYS A 158 -17.16 27.87 24.90
CA LYS A 158 -18.60 27.61 24.64
C LYS A 158 -18.92 26.13 24.85
N ALA A 159 -18.99 25.75 26.11
CA ALA A 159 -19.76 24.61 26.56
C ALA A 159 -20.65 25.09 27.72
N GLN A 160 -21.87 24.55 27.79
CA GLN A 160 -23.07 25.02 28.53
C GLN A 160 -23.91 25.98 27.65
N ILE A 161 -25.18 25.74 27.33
CA ILE A 161 -26.27 24.99 27.97
C ILE A 161 -27.22 24.51 26.84
N ASP A 162 -27.74 23.26 26.93
CA ASP A 162 -29.17 22.94 26.74
C ASP A 162 -29.42 21.43 26.75
N LYS A 163 -29.93 20.95 27.90
CA LYS A 163 -30.67 19.68 28.00
C LYS A 163 -32.14 19.98 27.65
N LYS A 164 -32.68 19.41 26.57
CA LYS A 164 -34.12 19.14 26.40
C LYS A 164 -34.39 17.88 25.56
N PRO A 165 -35.54 17.20 25.79
CA PRO A 165 -35.68 15.75 25.65
C PRO A 165 -36.08 15.28 24.25
N LEU A 166 -36.00 13.95 24.06
CA LEU A 166 -36.39 13.17 22.88
C LEU A 166 -37.59 13.79 22.14
N ARG A 167 -37.35 14.33 20.94
CA ARG A 167 -38.42 14.66 20.00
C ARG A 167 -38.76 13.41 19.19
N LYS A 168 -39.99 12.92 19.34
CA LYS A 168 -40.62 11.94 18.44
C LYS A 168 -40.48 12.46 17.00
N LYS A 169 -40.00 11.60 16.09
CA LYS A 169 -39.78 11.94 14.68
C LYS A 169 -41.09 12.36 14.00
N ARG A 170 -41.01 13.34 13.10
CA ARG A 170 -42.18 13.82 12.33
C ARG A 170 -42.43 12.89 11.13
N PRO A 171 -43.68 12.72 10.66
CA PRO A 171 -44.05 11.75 9.62
C PRO A 171 -43.49 12.03 8.20
N TRP A 172 -42.80 13.15 7.99
CA TRP A 172 -42.22 13.56 6.70
C TRP A 172 -40.77 13.07 6.49
N ASP A 173 -40.12 12.47 7.50
CA ASP A 173 -38.81 11.82 7.33
C ASP A 173 -38.95 10.49 6.53
N LYS A 174 -39.36 10.60 5.26
CA LYS A 174 -39.30 9.50 4.28
C LYS A 174 -37.86 9.37 3.79
N GLY A 175 -37.08 8.63 4.57
CA GLY A 175 -35.73 8.24 4.20
C GLY A 175 -35.19 7.17 5.12
N GLY A 176 -35.49 5.91 4.78
CA GLY A 176 -35.03 4.71 5.47
C GLY A 176 -33.52 4.62 5.69
N ALA A 177 -33.16 3.66 6.53
CA ALA A 177 -31.85 3.46 7.15
C ALA A 177 -30.66 3.13 6.23
N ASP A 178 -30.75 3.42 4.93
CA ASP A 178 -29.71 3.13 3.92
C ASP A 178 -29.15 4.39 3.22
N LYS A 179 -29.37 5.59 3.78
CA LYS A 179 -28.65 6.78 3.31
C LYS A 179 -27.35 6.88 4.08
N VAL A 180 -26.27 6.37 3.51
CA VAL A 180 -24.89 6.63 3.98
C VAL A 180 -24.80 8.14 4.22
N LYS A 181 -24.61 8.54 5.49
CA LYS A 181 -24.46 9.95 5.86
C LYS A 181 -23.23 10.46 5.11
N MET A 182 -23.44 11.17 4.00
CA MET A 182 -22.38 11.82 3.26
C MET A 182 -21.62 12.72 4.24
N LYS A 183 -20.35 12.39 4.49
CA LYS A 183 -19.51 13.22 5.35
C LYS A 183 -19.53 14.62 4.75
N LYS A 184 -19.78 15.63 5.59
CA LYS A 184 -19.67 17.04 5.19
C LYS A 184 -18.31 17.19 4.48
N LYS A 185 -18.31 17.64 3.24
CA LYS A 185 -17.07 17.90 2.50
C LYS A 185 -16.27 18.88 3.35
N LYS A 186 -15.14 18.43 3.89
CA LYS A 186 -14.20 19.35 4.53
C LYS A 186 -13.75 20.28 3.41
N PHE A 187 -14.13 21.54 3.49
CA PHE A 187 -13.56 22.55 2.62
C PHE A 187 -12.05 22.54 2.91
N ARG A 188 -11.28 22.02 1.96
CA ARG A 188 -9.87 22.33 1.89
C ARG A 188 -9.76 23.39 0.83
N TYR A 189 -9.02 24.45 1.12
CA TYR A 189 -8.66 25.37 0.06
C TYR A 189 -7.95 24.57 -1.03
N GLU A 190 -8.38 24.78 -2.27
CA GLU A 190 -7.63 24.33 -3.43
C GLU A 190 -6.16 24.74 -3.23
N THR A 191 -5.26 23.80 -3.46
CA THR A 191 -3.82 24.10 -3.48
C THR A 191 -3.56 25.18 -4.53
N LYS A 192 -2.43 25.89 -4.43
CA LYS A 192 -2.10 26.99 -5.36
C LYS A 192 -2.15 26.54 -6.84
N ALA A 193 -1.73 25.30 -7.11
CA ALA A 193 -1.79 24.69 -8.44
C ALA A 193 -3.24 24.44 -8.90
N GLU A 194 -4.07 23.82 -8.05
CA GLU A 194 -5.49 23.57 -8.35
C GLU A 194 -6.25 24.90 -8.59
N ARG A 195 -5.98 25.93 -7.79
CA ARG A 195 -6.55 27.27 -7.95
C ARG A 195 -6.17 27.91 -9.29
N ALA A 196 -4.95 27.67 -9.77
CA ALA A 196 -4.51 28.18 -11.07
C ALA A 196 -5.29 27.52 -12.22
N VAL A 197 -5.50 26.20 -12.13
CA VAL A 197 -6.27 25.42 -13.12
C VAL A 197 -7.75 25.81 -13.12
N THR A 198 -8.37 25.95 -11.94
CA THR A 198 -9.78 26.38 -11.84
C THR A 198 -9.97 27.79 -12.38
N ARG A 199 -9.05 28.72 -12.11
CA ARG A 199 -9.05 30.07 -12.69
C ARG A 199 -8.92 30.05 -14.21
N GLN A 200 -8.04 29.22 -14.77
CA GLN A 200 -7.92 29.07 -16.22
C GLN A 200 -9.22 28.52 -16.85
N LYS A 201 -9.84 27.52 -16.21
CA LYS A 201 -11.10 26.94 -16.65
C LYS A 201 -12.25 27.94 -16.60
N GLN A 202 -12.34 28.75 -15.55
CA GLN A 202 -13.34 29.81 -15.46
C GLN A 202 -13.13 30.90 -16.52
N LYS A 203 -11.89 31.34 -16.74
CA LYS A 203 -11.58 32.32 -17.79
C LYS A 203 -11.96 31.82 -19.19
N SER A 204 -11.67 30.55 -19.50
CA SER A 204 -12.02 29.98 -20.81
C SER A 204 -13.53 29.84 -20.99
N GLN A 205 -14.27 29.42 -19.94
CA GLN A 205 -15.73 29.36 -19.96
C GLN A 205 -16.35 30.75 -20.13
N ASN A 206 -15.89 31.75 -19.36
CA ASN A 206 -16.39 33.12 -19.48
C ASN A 206 -16.10 33.72 -20.86
N LYS A 207 -14.93 33.44 -21.45
CA LYS A 207 -14.60 33.85 -22.82
C LYS A 207 -15.55 33.19 -23.84
N LYS A 208 -15.85 31.90 -23.68
CA LYS A 208 -16.80 31.18 -24.55
C LYS A 208 -18.22 31.78 -24.43
N PHE A 209 -18.71 32.01 -23.22
CA PHE A 209 -20.02 32.64 -23.02
C PHE A 209 -20.07 34.08 -23.54
N ALA A 210 -19.00 34.85 -23.37
CA ALA A 210 -18.92 36.21 -23.92
C ALA A 210 -18.92 36.21 -25.45
N LYS A 211 -18.21 35.26 -26.07
CA LYS A 211 -18.22 35.06 -27.52
C LYS A 211 -19.62 34.68 -28.03
N ALA A 212 -20.28 33.73 -27.36
CA ALA A 212 -21.64 33.32 -27.71
C ALA A 212 -22.66 34.47 -27.61
N ARG A 213 -22.51 35.37 -26.62
CA ARG A 213 -23.36 36.58 -26.50
C ARG A 213 -23.06 37.67 -27.52
N ARG A 214 -21.90 37.61 -28.18
CA ARG A 214 -21.49 38.57 -29.22
C ARG A 214 -21.85 38.07 -30.61
N GLU A 215 -21.96 36.77 -30.79
CA GLU A 215 -22.28 36.10 -32.06
C GLU A 215 -23.78 35.78 -32.23
N GLY A 216 -24.56 35.79 -31.15
CA GLY A 216 -26.03 35.71 -31.19
C GLY A 216 -26.66 37.06 -30.88
#